data_AF-A0A080M5E7-F1
#
_entry.id   AF-A0A080M5E7-F1
#
_cell.length_a   1.000
_cell.length_b   1.000
_cell.length_c   1.000
_cell.angle_alpha   90.00
_cell.angle_beta   90.00
_cell.angle_gamma   90.00
#
_symmetry.space_group_name_H-M   'P 1'
#
loop_
_entity.id
_entity.type
_entity.pdbx_description
1 polymer ?
#
loop_
_entity_poly.entity_id
_entity_poly.type
_entity_poly.pdbx_seq_one_letter_code
_entity_poly.pdbx_strand_id
1 'polypeptide(L)'
;MLHGHGGDHAAWAIIPDVGHTHARGHVLGLGLWLPRGIDEQARTDCVLPLMQVDHLNFGDRQVSVGMPPAHQQTPRGLWRQTWCHPSLTWASVTPVVLDRHPKRGQRVEDVVADSVEMAGYPRPVDVKLGQFSAFRGAPLAREFSPRSRGCWTHVALAFEQRVAGPLLVGKDRHFGLGLLRPVDDVRALS
;
A
#
# COMPACT_ATOMS: atom_id res chain seq x y z
N MET A 1 23.06 -0.81 -5.25
CA MET A 1 22.24 -2.01 -5.55
C MET A 1 21.40 -2.31 -4.31
N LEU A 2 20.07 -2.18 -4.37
CA LEU A 2 19.18 -2.56 -3.26
C LEU A 2 19.21 -4.09 -3.11
N HIS A 3 20.18 -4.60 -2.36
CA HIS A 3 20.25 -6.01 -2.02
C HIS A 3 19.22 -6.32 -0.92
N GLY A 4 18.43 -7.37 -1.16
CA GLY A 4 17.37 -7.85 -0.26
C GLY A 4 17.87 -8.54 1.02
N HIS A 5 19.05 -8.20 1.53
CA HIS A 5 19.55 -8.73 2.80
C HIS A 5 20.04 -7.61 3.71
N GLY A 6 19.26 -7.35 4.77
CA GLY A 6 19.71 -6.63 5.97
C GLY A 6 19.62 -5.10 5.97
N GLY A 7 19.03 -4.47 4.95
CA GLY A 7 18.80 -3.02 4.90
C GLY A 7 17.35 -2.63 4.61
N ASP A 8 17.02 -1.34 4.78
CA ASP A 8 15.70 -0.81 4.45
C ASP A 8 15.33 -1.14 2.98
N HIS A 9 14.17 -1.76 2.77
CA HIS A 9 13.73 -2.21 1.46
C HIS A 9 12.83 -1.18 0.77
N ALA A 10 13.06 -0.95 -0.53
CA ALA A 10 12.06 -0.29 -1.35
C ALA A 10 10.77 -1.13 -1.40
N ALA A 11 9.63 -0.46 -1.52
CA ALA A 11 8.35 -1.10 -1.71
C ALA A 11 7.81 -0.72 -3.08
N TRP A 12 7.30 -1.70 -3.82
CA TRP A 12 6.54 -1.46 -5.02
C TRP A 12 5.08 -1.84 -4.79
N ALA A 13 4.16 -1.12 -5.44
CA ALA A 13 2.76 -1.51 -5.48
C ALA A 13 2.10 -1.03 -6.76
N ILE A 14 1.04 -1.73 -7.16
CA ILE A 14 0.09 -1.15 -8.11
C ILE A 14 -0.61 0.06 -7.47
N ILE A 15 -0.93 1.04 -8.30
CA ILE A 15 -1.78 2.17 -7.94
C ILE A 15 -3.18 1.89 -8.50
N PRO A 16 -4.14 1.43 -7.68
CA PRO A 16 -5.45 1.04 -8.18
C PRO A 16 -6.39 2.25 -8.29
N ASP A 17 -7.35 2.14 -9.21
CA ASP A 17 -8.49 3.06 -9.37
C ASP A 17 -9.53 2.83 -8.27
N VAL A 18 -9.43 3.59 -7.17
CA VAL A 18 -10.23 3.39 -5.95
C VAL A 18 -10.69 4.69 -5.30
N GLY A 19 -11.78 4.62 -4.55
CA GLY A 19 -12.21 5.69 -3.63
C GLY A 19 -12.96 6.85 -4.27
N HIS A 20 -13.64 6.63 -5.40
CA HIS A 20 -14.58 7.56 -6.02
C HIS A 20 -15.79 6.82 -6.59
N THR A 21 -16.85 7.54 -6.95
CA THR A 21 -18.15 6.99 -7.38
C THR A 21 -18.05 5.93 -8.47
N HIS A 22 -17.15 6.14 -9.44
CA HIS A 22 -16.97 5.27 -10.60
C HIS A 22 -15.74 4.36 -10.50
N ALA A 23 -15.14 4.21 -9.32
CA ALA A 23 -13.95 3.40 -9.12
C ALA A 23 -14.21 1.92 -9.47
N ARG A 24 -13.30 1.30 -10.23
CA ARG A 24 -13.42 -0.09 -10.69
C ARG A 24 -12.28 -1.01 -10.28
N GLY A 25 -11.24 -0.51 -9.62
CA GLY A 25 -10.11 -1.34 -9.17
C GLY A 25 -9.11 -1.72 -10.25
N HIS A 26 -9.23 -1.18 -11.46
CA HIS A 26 -8.23 -1.38 -12.49
C HIS A 26 -6.91 -0.67 -12.12
N VAL A 27 -5.80 -1.13 -12.69
CA VAL A 27 -4.47 -0.57 -12.41
C VAL A 27 -4.31 0.74 -13.19
N LEU A 28 -4.03 1.83 -12.48
CA LEU A 28 -3.70 3.14 -13.06
C LEU A 28 -2.21 3.29 -13.34
N GLY A 29 -1.37 2.62 -12.54
CA GLY A 29 0.08 2.69 -12.67
C GLY A 29 0.81 1.91 -11.59
N LEU A 30 2.12 2.16 -11.48
CA LEU A 30 3.00 1.59 -10.48
C LEU A 30 3.57 2.67 -9.57
N GLY A 31 3.69 2.36 -8.28
CA GLY A 31 4.40 3.17 -7.30
C GLY A 31 5.66 2.45 -6.82
N LEU A 32 6.74 3.22 -6.64
CA LEU A 32 7.96 2.80 -5.96
C LEU A 32 8.22 3.75 -4.78
N TRP A 33 8.25 3.20 -3.57
CA TRP A 33 8.61 3.92 -2.35
C TRP A 33 9.99 3.51 -1.90
N LEU A 34 10.87 4.49 -1.77
CA LEU A 34 12.24 4.29 -1.32
C LEU A 34 12.35 4.56 0.18
N PRO A 35 13.28 3.90 0.88
CA PRO A 35 13.61 4.19 2.27
C PRO A 35 13.90 5.68 2.51
N ARG A 36 13.59 6.20 3.71
CA ARG A 36 13.82 7.62 4.03
C ARG A 36 15.31 7.98 4.07
N GLY A 37 16.17 7.04 4.48
CA GLY A 37 17.61 7.25 4.64
C GLY A 37 18.47 6.96 3.42
N ILE A 38 17.87 6.71 2.25
CA ILE A 38 18.63 6.45 1.01
C ILE A 38 19.30 7.74 0.51
N ASP A 39 20.57 7.65 0.13
CA ASP A 39 21.30 8.77 -0.47
C ASP A 39 20.80 9.11 -1.89
N GLU A 40 21.22 10.26 -2.41
CA GLU A 40 20.77 10.77 -3.71
C GLU A 40 21.25 9.91 -4.89
N GLN A 41 22.45 9.34 -4.79
CA GLN A 41 22.99 8.46 -5.83
C GLN A 41 22.17 7.18 -5.91
N ALA A 42 21.95 6.51 -4.77
CA ALA A 42 21.16 5.30 -4.68
C ALA A 42 19.68 5.54 -5.04
N ARG A 43 19.13 6.74 -4.76
CA ARG A 43 17.82 7.15 -5.28
C ARG A 43 17.81 7.21 -6.81
N THR A 44 18.80 7.88 -7.40
CA THR A 44 18.95 8.02 -8.85
C THR A 44 19.10 6.67 -9.54
N ASP A 45 19.93 5.79 -8.96
CA ASP A 45 20.15 4.42 -9.42
C ASP A 45 18.89 3.56 -9.39
N CYS A 46 17.89 3.90 -8.56
CA CYS A 46 16.58 3.23 -8.54
C CYS A 46 15.60 3.83 -9.56
N VAL A 47 15.59 5.16 -9.72
CA VAL A 47 14.61 5.86 -10.55
C VAL A 47 14.93 5.72 -12.04
N LEU A 48 16.20 5.84 -12.44
CA LEU A 48 16.58 5.82 -13.86
C LEU A 48 16.21 4.49 -14.57
N PRO A 49 16.46 3.30 -13.98
CA PRO A 49 16.02 2.05 -14.58
C PRO A 49 14.50 1.91 -14.58
N LEU A 50 13.81 2.38 -13.53
CA LEU A 50 12.36 2.33 -13.46
C LEU A 50 11.71 3.12 -14.60
N MET A 51 12.28 4.26 -14.98
CA MET A 51 11.80 5.08 -16.11
C MET A 51 11.98 4.41 -17.47
N GLN A 52 12.83 3.37 -17.56
CA GLN A 52 13.07 2.60 -18.78
C GLN A 52 12.22 1.33 -18.84
N VAL A 53 11.41 1.03 -17.81
CA VAL A 53 10.49 -0.10 -17.82
C VAL A 53 9.32 0.20 -18.75
N ASP A 54 9.28 -0.49 -19.89
CA ASP A 54 8.22 -0.43 -20.89
C ASP A 54 7.29 -1.65 -20.83
N HIS A 55 7.69 -2.70 -20.11
CA HIS A 55 6.94 -3.95 -19.97
C HIS A 55 7.03 -4.53 -18.57
N LEU A 56 5.92 -5.09 -18.09
CA LEU A 56 5.83 -5.89 -16.87
C LEU A 56 5.40 -7.30 -17.21
N ASN A 57 6.03 -8.28 -16.58
CA ASN A 57 5.67 -9.69 -16.73
C ASN A 57 4.80 -10.14 -15.55
N PHE A 58 3.68 -10.78 -15.87
CA PHE A 58 2.69 -11.32 -14.93
C PHE A 58 2.36 -12.76 -15.30
N GLY A 59 3.13 -13.71 -14.77
CA GLY A 59 3.10 -15.10 -15.24
C GLY A 59 3.48 -15.14 -16.72
N ASP A 60 2.63 -15.75 -17.55
CA ASP A 60 2.84 -15.87 -19.00
C ASP A 60 2.37 -14.63 -19.79
N ARG A 61 1.93 -13.57 -19.11
CA ARG A 61 1.45 -12.33 -19.75
C ARG A 61 2.47 -11.21 -19.62
N GLN A 62 2.59 -10.43 -20.68
CA GLN A 62 3.33 -9.18 -20.68
C GLN A 62 2.37 -8.00 -20.83
N VAL A 63 2.55 -6.96 -20.02
CA VAL A 63 1.74 -5.74 -20.02
C VAL A 63 2.65 -4.57 -20.30
N SER A 64 2.32 -3.76 -21.30
CA SER A 64 3.05 -2.52 -21.58
C SER A 64 2.78 -1.46 -20.52
N VAL A 65 3.84 -0.76 -20.14
CA VAL A 65 3.80 0.40 -19.25
C VAL A 65 4.37 1.59 -20.00
N GLY A 66 3.74 2.74 -19.81
CA GLY A 66 4.21 3.97 -20.42
C GLY A 66 3.76 5.17 -19.61
N MET A 67 4.45 6.27 -19.82
CA MET A 67 4.02 7.55 -19.27
C MET A 67 2.74 8.00 -20.01
N PRO A 68 1.72 8.50 -19.28
CA PRO A 68 0.53 9.03 -19.93
C PRO A 68 0.90 10.21 -20.84
N PRO A 69 0.27 10.35 -22.03
CA PRO A 69 0.50 11.49 -22.90
C PRO A 69 0.23 12.82 -22.18
N ALA A 70 1.01 13.86 -22.47
CA ALA A 70 0.89 15.17 -21.79
C ALA A 70 -0.49 15.82 -21.93
N HIS A 71 -1.24 15.50 -22.99
CA HIS A 71 -2.59 16.02 -23.21
C HIS A 71 -3.67 15.28 -22.39
N GLN A 72 -3.34 14.13 -21.82
CA GLN A 72 -4.26 13.35 -21.00
C GLN A 72 -4.15 13.79 -19.55
N GLN A 73 -5.30 14.10 -18.94
CA GLN A 73 -5.32 14.49 -17.53
C GLN A 73 -4.88 13.29 -16.67
N THR A 74 -3.84 13.50 -15.86
CA THR A 74 -3.35 12.47 -14.94
C THR A 74 -4.45 12.09 -13.95
N PRO A 75 -4.86 10.81 -13.88
CA PRO A 75 -5.83 10.34 -12.90
C PRO A 75 -5.43 10.73 -11.48
N ARG A 76 -6.38 11.16 -10.65
CA ARG A 76 -6.10 11.54 -9.25
C ARG A 76 -5.42 10.41 -8.47
N GLY A 77 -5.72 9.15 -8.80
CA GLY A 77 -5.04 7.99 -8.21
C GLY A 77 -3.53 8.01 -8.42
N LEU A 78 -2.99 8.64 -9.47
CA LEU A 78 -1.55 8.76 -9.68
C LEU A 78 -0.93 9.97 -8.97
N TRP A 79 -1.72 10.84 -8.34
CA TRP A 79 -1.19 12.01 -7.64
C TRP A 79 -0.60 11.58 -6.29
N ARG A 80 0.62 12.05 -5.99
CA ARG A 80 1.28 11.78 -4.70
C ARG A 80 0.41 12.14 -3.50
N GLN A 81 -0.32 13.26 -3.56
CA GLN A 81 -1.15 13.73 -2.44
C GLN A 81 -2.29 12.75 -2.09
N THR A 82 -2.80 11.98 -3.06
CA THR A 82 -3.83 10.95 -2.84
C THR A 82 -3.38 9.87 -1.87
N TRP A 83 -2.07 9.64 -1.76
CA TRP A 83 -1.46 8.60 -0.93
C TRP A 83 -0.70 9.15 0.26
N CYS A 84 -0.10 10.34 0.12
CA CYS A 84 0.85 10.88 1.09
C CYS A 84 0.28 11.96 2.01
N HIS A 85 -0.96 12.44 1.80
CA HIS A 85 -1.52 13.51 2.62
C HIS A 85 -1.61 13.08 4.12
N PRO A 86 -1.12 13.90 5.07
CA PRO A 86 -1.20 13.57 6.49
C PRO A 86 -2.64 13.44 7.00
N SER A 87 -2.99 12.27 7.53
CA SER A 87 -4.35 11.96 7.99
C SER A 87 -4.36 11.22 9.33
N LEU A 88 -5.46 11.39 10.07
CA LEU A 88 -5.78 10.62 11.28
C LEU A 88 -6.35 9.24 10.96
N THR A 89 -6.89 9.05 9.76
CA THR A 89 -7.56 7.79 9.38
C THR A 89 -7.08 7.28 8.02
N TRP A 90 -6.89 5.97 7.97
CA TRP A 90 -6.30 5.26 6.84
C TRP A 90 -7.05 3.96 6.62
N ALA A 91 -7.21 3.56 5.37
CA ALA A 91 -7.76 2.24 5.05
C ALA A 91 -6.97 1.59 3.92
N SER A 92 -6.92 0.26 3.94
CA SER A 92 -6.12 -0.50 3.01
C SER A 92 -6.84 -0.66 1.67
N VAL A 93 -6.11 -0.41 0.58
CA VAL A 93 -6.56 -0.65 -0.79
C VAL A 93 -6.07 -2.00 -1.32
N THR A 94 -5.00 -2.54 -0.69
CA THR A 94 -4.58 -3.93 -0.79
C THR A 94 -4.51 -4.51 0.62
N PRO A 95 -4.85 -5.80 0.84
CA PRO A 95 -4.92 -6.36 2.17
C PRO A 95 -3.56 -6.40 2.86
N VAL A 96 -3.57 -6.28 4.18
CA VAL A 96 -2.39 -6.44 5.03
C VAL A 96 -2.20 -7.92 5.31
N VAL A 97 -1.01 -8.43 4.99
CA VAL A 97 -0.57 -9.78 5.38
C VAL A 97 0.08 -9.67 6.76
N LEU A 98 -0.43 -10.41 7.75
CA LEU A 98 0.09 -10.34 9.11
C LEU A 98 1.56 -10.80 9.15
N ASP A 99 2.40 -10.07 9.88
CA ASP A 99 3.82 -10.42 10.05
C ASP A 99 4.01 -11.74 10.81
N ARG A 100 3.06 -12.06 11.69
CA ARG A 100 3.03 -13.27 12.49
C ARG A 100 1.59 -13.73 12.74
N HIS A 101 1.44 -15.00 13.10
CA HIS A 101 0.15 -15.49 13.59
C HIS A 101 -0.16 -14.92 14.99
N PRO A 102 -1.43 -14.62 15.29
CA PRO A 102 -1.85 -14.30 16.64
C PRO A 102 -1.54 -15.45 17.60
N LYS A 103 -1.05 -15.11 18.80
CA LYS A 103 -0.95 -16.09 19.88
C LYS A 103 -2.35 -16.48 20.38
N ARG A 104 -2.48 -17.60 21.08
CA ARG A 104 -3.78 -18.02 21.67
C ARG A 104 -4.33 -16.91 22.56
N GLY A 105 -5.55 -16.45 22.27
CA GLY A 105 -6.23 -15.39 23.02
C GLY A 105 -5.81 -13.96 22.64
N GLN A 106 -4.84 -13.77 21.76
CA GLN A 106 -4.45 -12.45 21.26
C GLN A 106 -5.41 -11.99 20.16
N ARG A 107 -5.83 -10.73 20.21
CA ARG A 107 -6.65 -10.13 19.17
C ARG A 107 -5.82 -9.92 17.90
N VAL A 108 -6.44 -10.08 16.74
CA VAL A 108 -5.75 -9.86 15.45
C VAL A 108 -5.40 -8.38 15.27
N GLU A 109 -6.23 -7.50 15.82
CA GLU A 109 -6.05 -6.06 15.88
C GLU A 109 -4.75 -5.67 16.58
N ASP A 110 -4.38 -6.37 17.67
CA ASP A 110 -3.12 -6.13 18.36
C ASP A 110 -1.92 -6.51 17.49
N VAL A 111 -2.04 -7.61 16.73
CA VAL A 111 -1.00 -8.02 15.78
C VAL A 111 -0.83 -7.00 14.65
N VAL A 112 -1.93 -6.46 14.15
CA VAL A 112 -1.90 -5.39 13.14
C VAL A 112 -1.29 -4.11 13.71
N ALA A 113 -1.63 -3.73 14.94
CA ALA A 113 -1.03 -2.57 15.60
C ALA A 113 0.48 -2.74 15.78
N ASP A 114 0.94 -3.93 16.16
CA ASP A 114 2.38 -4.26 16.23
C ASP A 114 3.04 -4.14 14.84
N SER A 115 2.37 -4.60 13.77
CA SER A 115 2.84 -4.46 12.38
C SER A 115 2.96 -2.99 11.95
N VAL A 116 2.07 -2.11 12.41
CA VAL A 116 2.11 -0.67 12.13
C VAL A 116 3.32 -0.02 12.83
N GLU A 117 3.57 -0.35 14.10
CA GLU A 117 4.74 0.13 14.83
C GLU A 117 6.05 -0.38 14.23
N MET A 118 6.10 -1.66 13.87
CA MET A 118 7.26 -2.27 13.21
C MET A 118 7.56 -1.64 11.84
N ALA A 119 6.54 -1.12 11.16
CA ALA A 119 6.71 -0.36 9.92
C ALA A 119 7.17 1.10 10.15
N GLY A 120 7.38 1.51 11.40
CA GLY A 120 7.88 2.84 11.77
C GLY A 120 6.81 3.92 11.85
N TYR A 121 5.54 3.54 12.01
CA TYR A 121 4.43 4.46 12.25
C TYR A 121 4.04 4.47 13.74
N PRO A 122 3.35 5.52 14.21
CA PRO A 122 2.78 5.52 15.56
C PRO A 122 1.79 4.37 15.74
N ARG A 123 1.62 3.87 16.96
CA ARG A 123 0.58 2.87 17.24
C ARG A 123 -0.81 3.44 16.92
N PRO A 124 -1.68 2.70 16.20
CA PRO A 124 -3.06 3.14 15.97
C PRO A 124 -3.88 3.05 17.26
N VAL A 125 -4.83 3.99 17.43
CA VAL A 125 -5.78 4.00 18.55
C VAL A 125 -7.04 3.17 18.26
N ASP A 126 -7.32 2.89 17.00
CA ASP A 126 -8.37 1.97 16.57
C ASP A 126 -7.91 1.15 15.35
N VAL A 127 -8.31 -0.11 15.31
CA VAL A 127 -8.02 -1.05 14.23
C VAL A 127 -9.29 -1.83 13.91
N LYS A 128 -9.79 -1.68 12.70
CA LYS A 128 -10.91 -2.45 12.16
C LYS A 128 -10.42 -3.40 11.08
N LEU A 129 -10.95 -4.62 11.08
CA LEU A 129 -10.57 -5.69 10.15
C LEU A 129 -11.78 -6.11 9.32
N GLY A 130 -11.55 -6.53 8.07
CA GLY A 130 -12.64 -7.07 7.26
C GLY A 130 -12.20 -7.59 5.89
N GLN A 131 -13.12 -8.30 5.23
CA GLN A 131 -12.92 -8.72 3.85
C GLN A 131 -13.07 -7.57 2.85
N PHE A 132 -13.71 -6.47 3.25
CA PHE A 132 -13.99 -5.32 2.40
C PHE A 132 -13.05 -4.16 2.77
N SER A 133 -12.50 -3.50 1.76
CA SER A 133 -11.90 -2.18 1.93
C SER A 133 -12.96 -1.11 2.16
N ALA A 134 -12.60 -0.04 2.87
CA ALA A 134 -13.41 1.17 2.93
C ALA A 134 -13.49 1.90 1.58
N PHE A 135 -12.63 1.55 0.61
CA PHE A 135 -12.61 2.17 -0.71
C PHE A 135 -13.34 1.34 -1.75
N ARG A 136 -14.37 1.95 -2.36
CA ARG A 136 -14.99 1.44 -3.59
C ARG A 136 -13.92 1.16 -4.64
N GLY A 137 -14.07 0.05 -5.34
CA GLY A 137 -13.15 -0.40 -6.39
C GLY A 137 -12.07 -1.35 -5.90
N ALA A 138 -11.72 -1.36 -4.61
CA ALA A 138 -10.78 -2.35 -4.10
C ALA A 138 -11.43 -3.75 -4.08
N PRO A 139 -10.76 -4.79 -4.59
CA PRO A 139 -11.21 -6.18 -4.46
C PRO A 139 -11.32 -6.61 -2.99
N LEU A 140 -12.00 -7.72 -2.73
CA LEU A 140 -12.03 -8.33 -1.40
C LEU A 140 -10.65 -8.87 -1.02
N ALA A 141 -10.32 -8.88 0.27
CA ALA A 141 -9.02 -9.39 0.72
C ALA A 141 -8.76 -10.83 0.23
N ARG A 142 -9.77 -11.71 0.28
CA ARG A 142 -9.68 -13.09 -0.23
C ARG A 142 -9.41 -13.24 -1.73
N GLU A 143 -9.59 -12.19 -2.54
CA GLU A 143 -9.31 -12.21 -3.98
C GLU A 143 -7.82 -11.94 -4.28
N PHE A 144 -7.07 -11.45 -3.29
CA PHE A 144 -5.63 -11.31 -3.41
C PHE A 144 -4.91 -12.63 -3.12
N SER A 145 -3.77 -12.80 -3.77
CA SER A 145 -2.87 -13.94 -3.59
C SER A 145 -1.53 -13.47 -3.02
N PRO A 146 -1.38 -13.43 -1.68
CA PRO A 146 -0.11 -13.08 -1.05
C PRO A 146 1.04 -13.99 -1.46
N ARG A 147 2.25 -13.42 -1.45
CA ARG A 147 3.48 -14.19 -1.64
C ARG A 147 3.81 -14.99 -0.38
N SER A 148 3.59 -14.37 0.78
CA SER A 148 3.83 -14.99 2.07
C SER A 148 2.65 -15.83 2.53
N ARG A 149 2.94 -17.02 3.07
CA ARG A 149 1.95 -17.76 3.86
C ARG A 149 1.56 -16.95 5.10
N GLY A 150 0.28 -16.99 5.45
CA GLY A 150 -0.24 -16.32 6.63
C GLY A 150 -1.73 -16.01 6.51
N CYS A 151 -2.21 -15.18 7.44
CA CYS A 151 -3.53 -14.56 7.37
C CYS A 151 -3.40 -13.17 6.74
N TRP A 152 -4.37 -12.76 5.95
CA TRP A 152 -4.44 -11.42 5.38
C TRP A 152 -5.87 -10.90 5.38
N THR A 153 -6.02 -9.58 5.53
CA THR A 153 -7.32 -8.92 5.68
C THR A 153 -7.20 -7.46 5.26
N HIS A 154 -8.32 -6.81 4.89
CA HIS A 154 -8.34 -5.36 4.84
C HIS A 154 -8.33 -4.78 6.25
N VAL A 155 -7.71 -3.62 6.38
CA VAL A 155 -7.62 -2.90 7.65
C VAL A 155 -8.07 -1.45 7.46
N ALA A 156 -8.72 -0.91 8.48
CA ALA A 156 -8.86 0.52 8.68
C ALA A 156 -8.25 0.91 10.02
N LEU A 157 -7.50 2.00 10.03
CA LEU A 157 -6.69 2.48 11.16
C LEU A 157 -7.10 3.90 11.51
N ALA A 158 -7.15 4.19 12.81
CA ALA A 158 -7.20 5.54 13.33
C ALA A 158 -5.97 5.83 14.19
N PHE A 159 -5.50 7.07 14.20
CA PHE A 159 -4.34 7.53 14.97
C PHE A 159 -4.71 8.77 15.79
N GLU A 160 -4.02 8.96 16.91
CA GLU A 160 -4.14 10.16 17.75
C GLU A 160 -3.54 11.40 17.07
N GLN A 161 -2.49 11.22 16.26
CA GLN A 161 -1.82 12.27 15.51
C GLN A 161 -1.87 12.00 14.00
N ARG A 162 -1.80 13.06 13.18
CA ARG A 162 -1.79 12.92 11.73
C ARG A 162 -0.51 12.21 11.28
N VAL A 163 -0.67 11.09 10.58
CA VAL A 163 0.43 10.32 10.01
C VAL A 163 0.51 10.62 8.52
N ALA A 164 1.71 10.92 8.01
CA ALA A 164 1.97 11.09 6.58
C ALA A 164 2.26 9.73 5.94
N GLY A 165 1.74 9.48 4.74
CA GLY A 165 1.83 8.18 4.10
C GLY A 165 2.52 8.14 2.73
N PRO A 166 2.19 7.13 1.89
CA PRO A 166 1.25 6.06 2.21
C PRO A 166 1.69 5.23 3.39
N LEU A 167 0.74 4.55 4.03
CA LEU A 167 1.10 3.51 4.99
C LEU A 167 1.32 2.21 4.24
N LEU A 168 2.47 1.60 4.47
CA LEU A 168 2.87 0.30 3.94
C LEU A 168 3.05 -0.63 5.13
N VAL A 169 2.14 -1.58 5.33
CA VAL A 169 2.04 -2.36 6.57
C VAL A 169 1.97 -3.85 6.31
N GLY A 170 2.62 -4.63 7.16
CA GLY A 170 2.60 -6.09 7.10
C GLY A 170 3.74 -6.72 6.32
N LYS A 171 3.68 -8.05 6.20
CA LYS A 171 4.78 -8.90 5.72
C LYS A 171 5.12 -8.69 4.25
N ASP A 172 4.08 -8.51 3.43
CA ASP A 172 4.20 -8.33 1.98
C ASP A 172 4.13 -6.85 1.56
N ARG A 173 4.36 -5.92 2.49
CA ARG A 173 4.32 -4.45 2.24
C ARG A 173 5.29 -3.96 1.17
N HIS A 174 6.34 -4.74 0.90
CA HIS A 174 7.34 -4.44 -0.12
C HIS A 174 7.01 -5.08 -1.48
N PHE A 175 5.94 -5.86 -1.57
CA PHE A 175 5.56 -6.68 -2.73
C PHE A 175 4.10 -6.45 -3.17
N GLY A 176 3.61 -5.21 -3.07
CA GLY A 176 2.32 -4.78 -3.59
C GLY A 176 1.11 -5.01 -2.68
N LEU A 177 1.28 -5.63 -1.51
CA LEU A 177 0.22 -5.75 -0.50
C LEU A 177 0.42 -4.75 0.64
N GLY A 178 -0.58 -4.61 1.50
CA GLY A 178 -0.50 -3.75 2.68
C GLY A 178 -0.40 -2.25 2.38
N LEU A 179 -0.88 -1.81 1.22
CA LEU A 179 -0.95 -0.39 0.85
C LEU A 179 -2.21 0.24 1.43
N LEU A 180 -2.05 1.32 2.19
CA LEU A 180 -3.15 2.13 2.71
C LEU A 180 -3.07 3.55 2.16
N ARG A 181 -4.24 4.19 2.03
CA ARG A 181 -4.38 5.61 1.70
C ARG A 181 -5.26 6.33 2.73
N PRO A 182 -5.16 7.67 2.82
CA PRO A 182 -6.03 8.48 3.67
C PRO A 182 -7.50 8.26 3.35
N VAL A 183 -8.32 8.19 4.39
CA VAL A 183 -9.78 8.27 4.28
C VAL A 183 -10.17 9.73 4.52
N ASP A 184 -10.62 10.41 3.48
CA ASP A 184 -11.16 11.76 3.59
C ASP A 184 -12.60 11.67 4.14
N ASP A 185 -12.70 11.65 5.47
CA ASP A 185 -13.90 11.92 6.30
C ASP A 185 -14.92 10.77 6.59
N VAL A 186 -15.49 10.86 7.80
CA VAL A 186 -16.08 9.89 8.75
C VAL A 186 -17.16 8.90 8.24
N ARG A 187 -17.62 8.98 6.99
CA ARG A 187 -18.76 8.17 6.51
C ARG A 187 -18.40 6.76 6.01
N ALA A 188 -17.11 6.43 5.93
CA ALA A 188 -16.66 5.15 5.38
C ALA A 188 -16.43 4.06 6.46
N LEU A 189 -16.65 4.37 7.74
CA LEU A 189 -16.34 3.49 8.88
C LEU A 189 -17.55 3.11 9.74
N SER A 190 -18.76 3.48 9.30
CA SER A 190 -20.05 3.10 9.89
C SER A 190 -20.57 1.81 9.29
#